data_AF-A0A4Q5QSY8-F1
#
_entry.id   AF-A0A4Q5QSY8-F1
#
_cell.length_a   1.000
_cell.length_b   1.000
_cell.length_c   1.000
_cell.angle_alpha   90.00
_cell.angle_beta   90.00
_cell.angle_gamma   90.00
#
_symmetry.space_group_name_H-M   'P 1'
#
loop_
_entity.id
_entity.type
_entity.pdbx_description
1 polymer ?
#
loop_
_entity_poly.entity_id
_entity_poly.type
_entity_poly.pdbx_seq_one_letter_code
_entity_poly.pdbx_strand_id
1 'polypeptide(L)'
;MKRADLGSGLTVSGQLEAGDFAELAQAGVRRVVNTRPDGEKPGQLATADAARIAAENGIEYRHIPVTMATLSMDAVQAFGDAVPGDGTVVHAHCGSGLRAAILWGLNQIVTGRLDRDTARHPRKPEPHPWTASPSLRGYGDTQ
;
A
#
# COMPACT_ATOMS: atom_id res chain seq x y z
N MET A 1 6.41 13.51 3.02
CA MET A 1 6.25 13.18 1.56
C MET A 1 4.81 12.89 1.08
N LYS A 2 4.53 12.84 -0.25
CA LYS A 2 3.25 12.35 -0.82
C LYS A 2 3.17 10.82 -0.77
N ARG A 3 2.07 10.29 -0.20
CA ARG A 3 1.78 8.85 -0.07
C ARG A 3 0.47 8.49 -0.76
N ALA A 4 0.38 7.27 -1.27
CA ALA A 4 -0.87 6.66 -1.73
C ALA A 4 -1.24 5.49 -0.81
N ASP A 5 -2.52 5.36 -0.46
CA ASP A 5 -3.04 4.24 0.31
C ASP A 5 -3.55 3.15 -0.63
N LEU A 6 -3.10 1.91 -0.42
CA LEU A 6 -3.55 0.73 -1.17
C LEU A 6 -4.54 -0.13 -0.37
N GLY A 7 -4.87 0.27 0.85
CA GLY A 7 -5.76 -0.43 1.77
C GLY A 7 -5.02 -1.41 2.68
N SER A 8 -5.75 -1.95 3.67
CA SER A 8 -5.25 -2.96 4.63
C SER A 8 -3.98 -2.55 5.39
N GLY A 9 -3.82 -1.25 5.67
CA GLY A 9 -2.65 -0.73 6.37
C GLY A 9 -1.39 -0.60 5.53
N LEU A 10 -1.47 -0.73 4.20
CA LEU A 10 -0.34 -0.53 3.29
C LEU A 10 -0.42 0.83 2.59
N THR A 11 0.65 1.61 2.70
CA THR A 11 0.83 2.83 1.88
C THR A 11 2.08 2.74 1.02
N VAL A 12 2.11 3.47 -0.09
CA VAL A 12 3.26 3.54 -1.00
C VAL A 12 3.70 4.97 -1.32
N SER A 13 4.98 5.16 -1.63
CA SER A 13 5.52 6.43 -2.15
C SER A 13 6.71 6.22 -3.10
N GLY A 14 7.18 7.32 -3.67
CA GLY A 14 8.51 7.39 -4.28
C GLY A 14 9.62 7.35 -3.23
N GLN A 15 10.83 7.71 -3.67
CA GLN A 15 12.05 7.60 -2.87
C GLN A 15 11.91 8.28 -1.52
N LEU A 16 12.26 7.57 -0.44
CA LEU A 16 12.38 8.14 0.90
C LEU A 16 13.67 8.93 1.06
N GLU A 17 13.58 10.02 1.80
CA GLU A 17 14.69 10.77 2.37
C GLU A 17 14.84 10.44 3.86
N ALA A 18 15.96 10.85 4.47
CA ALA A 18 16.26 10.54 5.87
C ALA A 18 15.19 11.08 6.85
N GLY A 19 14.59 12.23 6.55
CA GLY A 19 13.56 12.85 7.38
C GLY A 19 12.22 12.11 7.36
N ASP A 20 11.91 11.39 6.28
CA ASP A 20 10.60 10.73 6.12
C ASP A 20 10.39 9.61 7.15
N PHE A 21 11.45 8.98 7.67
CA PHE A 21 11.33 7.88 8.63
C PHE A 21 10.68 8.32 9.96
N ALA A 22 10.98 9.54 10.41
CA ALA A 22 10.35 10.10 11.60
C ALA A 22 8.86 10.40 11.35
N GLU A 23 8.51 10.95 10.18
CA GLU A 23 7.11 11.16 9.78
C GLU A 23 6.34 9.83 9.70
N LEU A 24 6.97 8.78 9.16
CA LEU A 24 6.40 7.45 9.06
C LEU A 24 6.14 6.84 10.45
N ALA A 25 7.11 6.93 11.37
CA ALA A 25 6.95 6.45 12.73
C ALA A 25 5.79 7.15 13.47
N GLN A 26 5.69 8.48 13.33
CA GLN A 26 4.59 9.27 13.90
C GLN A 26 3.22 8.87 13.31
N ALA A 27 3.18 8.48 12.04
CA ALA A 27 2.00 7.94 11.38
C ALA A 27 1.69 6.47 11.76
N GLY A 28 2.41 5.89 12.72
CA GLY A 28 2.19 4.54 13.22
C GLY A 28 2.79 3.43 12.35
N VAL A 29 3.57 3.77 11.32
CA VAL A 29 4.25 2.77 10.47
C VAL A 29 5.25 2.00 11.32
N ARG A 30 5.15 0.66 11.28
CA ARG A 30 6.04 -0.24 12.00
C ARG A 30 6.99 -1.00 11.09
N ARG A 31 6.73 -1.00 9.79
CA ARG A 31 7.58 -1.63 8.78
C ARG A 31 7.70 -0.79 7.52
N VAL A 32 8.92 -0.69 7.01
CA VAL A 32 9.23 -0.13 5.70
C VAL A 32 9.74 -1.23 4.75
N VAL A 33 9.19 -1.28 3.54
CA VAL A 33 9.63 -2.20 2.48
C VAL A 33 10.22 -1.40 1.32
N ASN A 34 11.52 -1.54 1.09
CA ASN A 34 12.20 -0.94 -0.05
C ASN A 34 12.28 -1.93 -1.20
N THR A 35 11.66 -1.60 -2.34
CA THR A 35 11.74 -2.43 -3.55
C THR A 35 12.73 -1.88 -4.58
N ARG A 36 13.50 -0.84 -4.23
CA ARG A 36 14.50 -0.20 -5.10
C ARG A 36 15.88 -0.81 -4.87
N PRO A 37 16.56 -1.29 -5.93
CA PRO A 37 17.98 -1.61 -5.87
C PRO A 37 18.81 -0.39 -5.47
N ASP A 38 19.92 -0.60 -4.75
CA ASP A 38 20.90 0.45 -4.50
C ASP A 38 21.59 0.90 -5.79
N GLY A 39 22.01 2.16 -5.82
CA GLY A 39 22.76 2.73 -6.96
C GLY A 39 21.93 3.00 -8.21
N GLU A 40 20.60 2.95 -8.14
CA GLU A 40 19.74 3.23 -9.30
C GLU A 40 19.79 4.71 -9.73
N LYS A 41 20.05 5.64 -8.81
CA LYS A 41 20.24 7.07 -9.11
C LYS A 41 21.33 7.69 -8.22
N PRO A 42 22.14 8.63 -8.75
CA PRO A 42 23.04 9.44 -7.92
C PRO A 42 22.28 10.15 -6.78
N GLY A 43 22.85 10.13 -5.58
CA GLY A 43 22.24 10.73 -4.38
C GLY A 43 21.07 9.92 -3.80
N GLN A 44 20.83 8.70 -4.28
CA GLN A 44 19.90 7.77 -3.63
C GLN A 44 20.39 7.46 -2.21
N LEU A 45 19.47 7.54 -1.23
CA LEU A 45 19.73 7.06 0.12
C LEU A 45 20.04 5.57 0.07
N ALA A 46 21.24 5.19 0.50
CA ALA A 46 21.68 3.80 0.49
C ALA A 46 20.81 2.96 1.42
N THR A 47 20.55 1.71 1.03
CA THR A 47 19.69 0.81 1.80
C THR A 47 20.22 0.58 3.22
N ALA A 48 21.55 0.48 3.39
CA ALA A 48 22.16 0.32 4.71
C ALA A 48 21.87 1.52 5.63
N ASP A 49 21.97 2.75 5.12
CA ASP A 49 21.67 3.96 5.88
C ASP A 49 20.17 4.06 6.18
N ALA A 50 19.32 3.78 5.20
CA ALA A 50 17.88 3.76 5.37
C ALA A 50 17.44 2.75 6.45
N ALA A 51 18.04 1.55 6.46
CA ALA A 51 17.76 0.53 7.48
C ALA A 51 18.20 0.98 8.88
N ARG A 52 19.36 1.62 9.00
CA ARG A 52 19.83 2.20 10.28
C ARG A 52 18.88 3.29 10.78
N ILE A 53 18.50 4.24 9.93
CA ILE A 53 17.58 5.34 10.28
C ILE A 53 16.19 4.79 10.65
N ALA A 54 15.71 3.78 9.93
CA ALA A 54 14.46 3.11 10.27
C ALA A 54 14.52 2.47 11.67
N ALA A 55 15.60 1.76 11.99
CA ALA A 55 15.80 1.14 13.29
C ALA A 55 15.85 2.19 14.43
N GLU A 56 16.52 3.34 14.21
CA GLU A 56 16.53 4.47 15.15
C GLU A 56 15.13 5.03 15.44
N ASN A 57 14.19 4.88 14.49
CA ASN A 57 12.79 5.27 14.62
C ASN A 57 11.86 4.12 15.05
N GLY A 58 12.41 2.96 15.42
CA GLY A 58 11.62 1.78 15.81
C GLY A 58 10.84 1.14 14.66
N ILE A 59 11.30 1.33 13.42
CA ILE A 59 10.70 0.77 12.20
C ILE A 59 11.54 -0.42 11.73
N GLU A 60 10.88 -1.56 11.51
CA GLU A 60 11.49 -2.71 10.83
C GLU A 60 11.73 -2.37 9.35
N TYR A 61 12.91 -2.66 8.82
CA TYR A 61 13.24 -2.40 7.42
C TYR A 61 13.45 -3.69 6.64
N ARG A 62 12.75 -3.85 5.50
CA ARG A 62 12.88 -4.98 4.57
C ARG A 62 13.30 -4.48 3.20
N HIS A 63 14.31 -5.13 2.61
CA HIS A 63 14.79 -4.82 1.27
C HIS A 63 14.49 -5.98 0.31
N ILE A 64 13.69 -5.70 -0.71
CA ILE A 64 13.25 -6.67 -1.73
C ILE A 64 13.52 -6.04 -3.11
N PRO A 65 14.79 -5.92 -3.52
CA PRO A 65 15.17 -5.12 -4.68
C PRO A 65 14.65 -5.74 -5.97
N VAL A 66 13.88 -4.97 -6.74
CA VAL A 66 13.41 -5.37 -8.08
C VAL A 66 13.51 -4.22 -9.07
N THR A 67 13.69 -4.58 -10.34
CA THR A 67 13.45 -3.73 -11.50
C THR A 67 12.21 -4.25 -12.23
N MET A 68 11.68 -3.49 -13.20
CA MET A 68 10.60 -4.00 -14.06
C MET A 68 11.00 -5.26 -14.84
N ALA A 69 12.30 -5.41 -15.16
CA ALA A 69 12.83 -6.57 -15.87
C ALA A 69 13.07 -7.79 -14.96
N THR A 70 13.17 -7.58 -13.64
CA THR A 70 13.51 -8.63 -12.67
C THR A 70 12.36 -8.94 -11.70
N LEU A 71 11.14 -8.47 -12.00
CA LEU A 71 9.94 -8.88 -11.26
C LEU A 71 9.78 -10.40 -11.36
N SER A 72 9.57 -11.06 -10.22
CA SER A 72 9.46 -12.52 -10.13
C SER A 72 8.40 -12.91 -9.11
N MET A 73 7.95 -14.17 -9.18
CA MET A 73 7.02 -14.72 -8.18
C MET A 73 7.63 -14.78 -6.78
N ASP A 74 8.95 -15.02 -6.68
CA ASP A 74 9.65 -14.99 -5.39
C ASP A 74 9.58 -13.59 -4.77
N ALA A 75 9.74 -12.53 -5.56
CA ALA A 75 9.59 -11.16 -5.07
C ALA A 75 8.14 -10.85 -4.67
N VAL A 76 7.15 -11.39 -5.40
CA VAL A 76 5.72 -11.25 -5.05
C VAL A 76 5.42 -11.94 -3.73
N GLN A 77 5.97 -13.13 -3.49
CA GLN A 77 5.80 -13.86 -2.23
C GLN A 77 6.50 -13.13 -1.08
N ALA A 78 7.78 -12.76 -1.26
CA ALA A 78 8.55 -12.04 -0.26
C ALA A 78 7.89 -10.70 0.12
N PHE A 79 7.31 -9.99 -0.86
CA PHE A 79 6.55 -8.76 -0.59
C PHE A 79 5.26 -9.05 0.19
N GLY A 80 4.54 -10.12 -0.15
CA GLY A 80 3.36 -10.57 0.60
C GLY A 80 3.67 -10.90 2.05
N ASP A 81 4.76 -11.62 2.31
CA ASP A 81 5.21 -11.97 3.66
C ASP A 81 5.59 -10.71 4.47
N ALA A 82 6.09 -9.67 3.80
CA ALA A 82 6.37 -8.38 4.41
C ALA A 82 5.10 -7.54 4.69
N VAL A 83 3.95 -7.88 4.11
CA VAL A 83 2.65 -7.21 4.31
C VAL A 83 1.57 -8.23 4.75
N PRO A 84 1.71 -8.83 5.95
CA PRO A 84 0.95 -10.02 6.35
C PRO A 84 -0.56 -9.78 6.62
N GLY A 85 -1.02 -8.53 6.68
CA GLY A 85 -2.42 -8.20 6.98
C GLY A 85 -2.83 -8.45 8.43
N ASP A 86 -1.86 -8.50 9.35
CA ASP A 86 -2.03 -8.75 10.80
C ASP A 86 -2.29 -7.46 11.61
N GLY A 87 -2.61 -6.36 10.93
CA GLY A 87 -2.78 -5.04 11.54
C GLY A 87 -1.50 -4.20 11.62
N THR A 88 -0.34 -4.75 11.22
CA THR A 88 0.89 -3.96 11.07
C THR A 88 0.73 -2.90 9.99
N VAL A 89 0.95 -1.63 10.33
CA VAL A 89 0.96 -0.54 9.34
C VAL A 89 2.30 -0.56 8.59
N VAL A 90 2.23 -0.77 7.28
CA VAL A 90 3.39 -0.92 6.40
C VAL A 90 3.46 0.25 5.41
N HIS A 91 4.68 0.72 5.17
CA HIS A 91 4.97 1.66 4.10
C HIS A 91 5.97 1.06 3.12
N ALA A 92 5.65 1.02 1.82
CA ALA A 92 6.55 0.50 0.80
C ALA A 92 6.97 1.59 -0.19
N HIS A 93 8.23 1.58 -0.62
CA HIS A 93 8.73 2.60 -1.53
C HIS A 93 9.64 2.03 -2.62
N CYS A 94 9.79 2.80 -3.69
CA CYS A 94 10.88 2.62 -4.64
C CYS A 94 11.26 3.98 -5.25
N GLY A 95 11.66 4.06 -6.53
CA GLY A 95 11.85 5.36 -7.18
C GLY A 95 10.57 6.21 -7.26
N SER A 96 9.43 5.60 -7.61
CA SER A 96 8.13 6.29 -7.81
C SER A 96 6.95 5.66 -7.08
N GLY A 97 7.16 4.53 -6.39
CA GLY A 97 6.11 3.72 -5.75
C GLY A 97 5.48 2.64 -6.64
N LEU A 98 5.67 2.72 -7.96
CA LEU A 98 5.01 1.80 -8.91
C LEU A 98 5.37 0.32 -8.70
N ARG A 99 6.65 0.00 -8.43
CA ARG A 99 7.09 -1.39 -8.22
C ARG A 99 6.44 -2.03 -7.00
N ALA A 100 6.36 -1.30 -5.90
CA ALA A 100 5.68 -1.75 -4.69
C ALA A 100 4.18 -1.98 -4.93
N ALA A 101 3.51 -1.06 -5.65
CA ALA A 101 2.10 -1.22 -6.01
C ALA A 101 1.86 -2.43 -6.93
N ILE A 102 2.76 -2.69 -7.89
CA ILE A 102 2.69 -3.88 -8.76
C ILE A 102 2.87 -5.17 -7.96
N LEU A 103 3.90 -5.25 -7.10
CA LEU A 103 4.13 -6.43 -6.26
C LEU A 103 2.94 -6.71 -5.35
N TRP A 104 2.37 -5.68 -4.73
CA TRP A 104 1.14 -5.81 -3.95
C TRP A 104 -0.02 -6.32 -4.81
N GLY A 105 -0.31 -5.69 -5.94
CA GLY A 105 -1.42 -6.10 -6.82
C GLY A 105 -1.30 -7.54 -7.30
N LEU A 106 -0.08 -7.96 -7.69
CA LEU A 106 0.21 -9.35 -8.06
C LEU A 106 0.01 -10.30 -6.88
N ASN A 107 0.47 -9.94 -5.68
CA ASN A 107 0.28 -10.74 -4.47
C ASN A 107 -1.22 -10.94 -4.18
N GLN A 108 -2.02 -9.88 -4.29
CA GLN A 108 -3.45 -9.94 -4.06
C GLN A 108 -4.18 -10.84 -5.08
N ILE A 109 -3.73 -10.85 -6.34
CA ILE A 109 -4.27 -11.74 -7.38
C ILE A 109 -3.93 -13.21 -7.06
N VAL A 110 -2.67 -13.52 -6.75
CA VAL A 110 -2.26 -14.92 -6.52
C VAL A 110 -2.79 -15.49 -5.20
N THR A 111 -3.07 -14.63 -4.22
CA THR A 111 -3.73 -15.02 -2.96
C THR A 111 -5.27 -15.05 -3.07
N GLY A 112 -5.83 -14.72 -4.24
CA GLY A 112 -7.27 -14.70 -4.49
C GLY A 112 -8.03 -13.58 -3.77
N ARG A 113 -7.33 -12.58 -3.22
CA ARG A 113 -7.91 -11.41 -2.53
C ARG A 113 -8.39 -10.34 -3.51
N LEU A 114 -7.79 -10.27 -4.68
CA LEU A 114 -8.33 -9.57 -5.85
C LEU A 114 -8.70 -10.63 -6.88
N ASP A 115 -9.99 -10.72 -7.18
CA ASP A 115 -10.49 -11.62 -8.21
C ASP A 115 -10.22 -11.02 -9.62
N ARG A 116 -9.87 -11.90 -10.58
CA ARG A 116 -9.59 -11.53 -11.98
C ARG A 116 -10.80 -10.88 -12.68
N ASP A 117 -12.02 -11.28 -12.33
CA ASP A 117 -13.28 -10.74 -12.85
C ASP A 117 -13.67 -9.41 -12.18
N THR A 118 -13.34 -9.17 -10.91
CA THR A 118 -13.60 -7.86 -10.26
C THR A 118 -12.82 -6.72 -10.90
N ALA A 119 -11.63 -7.00 -11.47
CA ALA A 119 -10.88 -6.03 -12.25
C ALA A 119 -11.55 -5.70 -13.62
N ARG A 120 -12.38 -6.62 -14.14
CA ARG A 120 -13.14 -6.45 -15.40
C ARG A 120 -14.55 -5.92 -15.18
N HIS A 121 -15.13 -6.13 -14.00
CA HIS A 121 -16.44 -5.66 -13.58
C HIS A 121 -16.38 -5.17 -12.12
N PRO A 122 -16.20 -3.86 -11.88
CA PRO A 122 -16.30 -3.35 -10.52
C PRO A 122 -17.73 -3.60 -10.03
N ARG A 123 -17.88 -4.36 -8.93
CA ARG A 123 -19.18 -4.50 -8.27
C ARG A 123 -19.66 -3.09 -7.91
N LYS A 124 -20.85 -2.71 -8.38
CA LYS A 124 -21.50 -1.49 -7.89
C LYS A 124 -21.66 -1.64 -6.37
N PRO A 125 -21.34 -0.62 -5.58
CA PRO A 125 -21.63 -0.67 -4.15
C PRO A 125 -23.11 -0.97 -3.96
N GLU A 126 -23.42 -1.90 -3.05
CA GLU A 126 -24.81 -2.11 -2.66
C GLU A 126 -25.35 -0.78 -2.12
N PRO A 127 -26.56 -0.37 -2.54
CA PRO A 127 -27.14 0.87 -2.03
C PRO A 127 -27.29 0.75 -0.51
N HIS A 128 -26.80 1.77 0.21
CA HIS A 128 -27.01 1.84 1.65
C HIS A 128 -28.51 1.77 1.98
N PRO A 129 -28.90 1.11 3.08
CA PRO A 129 -30.30 0.85 3.43
C PRO A 129 -31.16 2.11 3.57
N TRP A 130 -30.55 3.29 3.72
CA TRP A 130 -31.24 4.57 3.83
C TRP A 130 -31.56 5.24 2.48
N THR A 131 -31.10 4.69 1.36
CA THR A 131 -31.35 5.26 0.01
C THR A 131 -32.66 4.79 -0.64
N ALA A 132 -33.38 3.86 -0.02
CA ALA A 132 -34.76 3.55 -0.39
C ALA A 132 -35.71 4.59 0.23
N SER A 133 -35.89 5.73 -0.43
CA SER A 133 -36.89 6.73 -0.03
C SER A 133 -38.29 6.10 0.07
N PRO A 134 -38.98 6.17 1.22
CA PRO A 134 -40.40 5.86 1.26
C PRO A 134 -41.13 6.96 0.47
N SER A 135 -41.88 6.57 -0.56
CA SER A 135 -42.75 7.49 -1.27
C SER A 135 -43.72 8.14 -0.27
N LEU A 136 -43.62 9.46 -0.09
CA LEU A 136 -44.64 10.27 0.57
C LEU A 136 -45.94 10.15 -0.23
N ARG A 137 -46.88 9.35 0.27
CA ARG A 137 -48.28 9.36 -0.14
C ARG A 137 -49.14 9.58 1.10
N GLY A 138 -49.86 10.70 1.10
CA GLY A 138 -51.04 10.91 1.92
C GLY A 138 -50.85 11.77 3.17
N TYR A 139 -50.78 13.09 3.01
CA TYR A 139 -51.41 14.01 3.95
C TYR A 139 -52.23 15.01 3.14
N GLY A 140 -53.54 14.85 3.22
CA GLY A 140 -54.51 15.72 2.58
C GLY A 140 -55.88 15.33 3.09
N ASP A 141 -56.25 15.82 4.27
CA ASP A 141 -57.63 15.86 4.75
C ASP A 141 -57.86 17.19 5.47
N THR A 142 -58.85 17.95 4.94
CA THR A 142 -59.77 18.92 5.58
C THR A 142 -59.17 20.02 6.48
N GLN A 143 -59.38 21.31 6.22
CA GLN A 143 -60.67 22.00 6.03
C GLN A 143 -60.60 23.15 5.02
#